data_AF-A0A183AG44-F1
#
_entry.id   AF-A0A183AG44-F1
#
_cell.length_a   1.000
_cell.length_b   1.000
_cell.length_c   1.000
_cell.angle_alpha   90.00
_cell.angle_beta   90.00
_cell.angle_gamma   90.00
#
_symmetry.space_group_name_H-M   'P 1'
#
loop_
_entity.id
_entity.type
_entity.pdbx_description
1 polymer ?
#
loop_
_entity_poly.entity_id
_entity_poly.type
_entity_poly.pdbx_seq_one_letter_code
_entity_poly.pdbx_strand_id
1 'polypeptide(L)'
;MAFNAFNVPSTLHEENQFRVFGIQGPHHPQSYLFSVNKSFGHYSFIGLDACPSPGLKRPLNFFGSIDQDTEESIRRLIKNTDRSNHTFWFGHYPTSTIISPNFNLRETIGSILRGDIDRGKIVIINRKIHSDLILAHNSQLAQEEPYSRVALILRFISVRAHTISACPLIELEFHLHKPRIEDLCLRIFLNDNVSLLSGLFHSGRREHGFAYLCGHLHTFLNWVPRMYTMQPQGYLELELGDWRDNRYYRIVAVDHDLVSFVDVQMLEPNQEWPIVLITNPKNANFLLSHKEPVSRIAQSTHIRILSWSKWPIDLVSVYVDDTHLGNAVLAKSDDSSPGSSPIPLYVLSWNASQWSTGTAHTMTVFVRDAKGNERRVTQQFTVNGDPLWEYEFLPGFFLRTDHGWNLCLWFYLSWLSLFTVLLLPRYLPIAFSRHVWSLKCSFRKHLLEYVLSVIEDEQLIMKAEVDILMAMHLVKKAWESASASSDQRFHGNWVQIHIDSPGDAATRG
;
A
#
# COMPACT_ATOMS: atom_id res chain seq x y z
N MET A 1 15.36 -2.95 -5.99
CA MET A 1 14.28 -2.06 -6.47
C MET A 1 14.19 -0.91 -5.50
N ALA A 2 14.15 0.32 -5.99
CA ALA A 2 13.43 1.45 -5.38
C ALA A 2 13.87 2.71 -6.11
N PHE A 3 13.00 3.29 -6.94
CA PHE A 3 13.04 4.74 -7.16
C PHE A 3 12.66 5.36 -5.81
N ASN A 4 13.55 6.08 -5.16
CA ASN A 4 13.21 6.83 -3.96
C ASN A 4 13.85 8.19 -4.08
N ALA A 5 13.03 9.22 -4.26
CA ALA A 5 13.48 10.59 -4.40
C ALA A 5 13.38 11.37 -3.08
N PHE A 6 13.36 10.70 -1.93
CA PHE A 6 13.32 11.40 -0.65
C PHE A 6 14.49 12.37 -0.50
N ASN A 7 14.20 13.67 -0.52
CA ASN A 7 15.20 14.73 -0.49
C ASN A 7 16.22 14.67 -1.65
N VAL A 8 15.88 14.05 -2.78
CA VAL A 8 16.76 13.95 -3.94
C VAL A 8 16.46 15.10 -4.91
N PRO A 9 17.40 16.02 -5.18
CA PRO A 9 17.16 17.19 -6.04
C PRO A 9 16.84 16.85 -7.49
N SER A 10 17.42 15.78 -8.02
CA SER A 10 17.17 15.29 -9.38
C SER A 10 17.56 13.82 -9.54
N THR A 11 17.06 13.17 -10.58
CA THR A 11 17.41 11.78 -10.93
C THR A 11 18.92 11.57 -11.15
N LEU A 12 19.65 12.63 -11.51
CA LEU A 12 21.10 12.63 -11.72
C LEU A 12 21.90 13.07 -10.49
N HIS A 13 21.27 13.29 -9.34
CA HIS A 13 21.98 13.65 -8.12
C HIS A 13 22.74 12.46 -7.52
N GLU A 14 23.85 12.72 -6.83
CA GLU A 14 24.69 11.69 -6.18
C GLU A 14 23.97 10.99 -5.02
N GLU A 15 23.03 11.68 -4.36
CA GLU A 15 22.19 11.12 -3.31
C GLU A 15 21.11 10.15 -3.83
N ASN A 16 20.97 10.01 -5.15
CA ASN A 16 20.10 9.00 -5.75
C ASN A 16 20.71 7.60 -5.57
N GLN A 17 20.41 6.95 -4.44
CA GLN A 17 20.91 5.62 -4.11
C GLN A 17 20.50 4.54 -5.12
N PHE A 18 19.36 4.70 -5.81
CA PHE A 18 18.97 3.79 -6.88
C PHE A 18 20.00 3.79 -8.02
N ARG A 19 20.41 5.00 -8.43
CA ARG A 19 21.39 5.18 -9.51
C ARG A 19 22.75 4.61 -9.13
N VAL A 20 23.16 4.73 -7.87
CA VAL A 20 24.49 4.30 -7.41
C VAL A 20 24.54 2.80 -7.10
N PHE A 21 23.53 2.25 -6.43
CA PHE A 21 23.56 0.89 -5.88
C PHE A 21 22.59 -0.09 -6.58
N GLY A 22 21.65 0.41 -7.37
CA GLY A 22 20.70 -0.44 -8.10
C GLY A 22 21.38 -1.13 -9.27
N ILE A 23 21.04 -2.40 -9.52
CA ILE A 23 21.55 -3.15 -10.69
C ILE A 23 21.21 -2.44 -12.01
N GLN A 24 20.03 -1.81 -12.07
CA GLN A 24 19.51 -1.14 -13.27
C GLN A 24 19.73 0.38 -13.25
N GLY A 25 19.96 0.97 -12.08
CA GLY A 25 20.01 2.43 -11.90
C GLY A 25 21.13 3.15 -12.65
N PRO A 26 22.36 2.61 -12.76
CA PRO A 26 23.43 3.23 -13.55
C PRO A 26 23.09 3.40 -15.03
N HIS A 27 22.25 2.51 -15.59
CA HIS A 27 21.86 2.51 -17.00
C HIS A 27 20.48 3.14 -17.24
N HIS A 28 19.64 3.20 -16.21
CA HIS A 28 18.26 3.64 -16.29
C HIS A 28 17.95 4.62 -15.15
N PRO A 29 18.12 5.93 -15.38
CA PRO A 29 17.85 6.95 -14.36
C PRO A 29 16.35 7.19 -14.09
N GLN A 30 15.47 6.63 -14.92
CA GLN A 30 14.01 6.74 -14.89
C GLN A 30 13.37 5.37 -15.19
N SER A 31 12.06 5.35 -15.44
CA SER A 31 11.29 4.17 -15.85
C SER A 31 12.00 3.34 -16.93
N TYR A 32 11.97 2.01 -16.80
CA TYR A 32 12.69 1.08 -17.68
C TYR A 32 11.96 -0.25 -17.86
N LEU A 33 12.38 -1.00 -18.89
CA LEU A 33 11.95 -2.36 -19.17
C LEU A 33 13.16 -3.29 -19.14
N PHE A 34 13.03 -4.40 -18.44
CA PHE A 34 13.91 -5.56 -18.65
C PHE A 34 13.06 -6.81 -18.88
N SER A 35 13.60 -7.75 -19.66
CA SER A 35 12.89 -8.98 -19.98
C SER A 35 13.77 -10.19 -19.74
N VAL A 36 13.16 -11.28 -19.29
CA VAL A 36 13.80 -12.57 -19.05
C VAL A 36 13.19 -13.57 -20.02
N ASN A 37 14.03 -14.11 -20.91
CA ASN A 37 13.63 -15.15 -21.82
C ASN A 37 14.07 -16.52 -21.28
N LYS A 38 13.14 -17.46 -21.19
CA LYS A 38 13.38 -18.86 -20.81
C LYS A 38 12.81 -19.77 -21.88
N SER A 39 13.27 -21.03 -21.91
CA SER A 39 12.75 -22.04 -22.85
C SER A 39 11.23 -22.24 -22.76
N PHE A 40 10.64 -21.96 -21.59
CA PHE A 40 9.23 -22.14 -21.31
C PHE A 40 8.40 -20.85 -21.32
N GLY A 41 9.01 -19.67 -21.51
CA GLY A 41 8.25 -18.42 -21.48
C GLY A 41 9.09 -17.15 -21.52
N HIS A 42 8.43 -16.04 -21.85
CA HIS A 42 9.01 -14.70 -21.90
C HIS A 42 8.36 -13.81 -20.84
N TYR A 43 9.15 -13.21 -19.96
CA TYR A 43 8.65 -12.41 -18.84
C TYR A 43 9.21 -11.01 -18.90
N SER A 44 8.35 -10.00 -18.84
CA SER A 44 8.75 -8.60 -18.87
C SER A 44 8.54 -7.94 -17.52
N PHE A 45 9.37 -6.95 -17.24
CA PHE A 45 9.42 -6.26 -15.98
C PHE A 45 9.58 -4.76 -16.23
N ILE A 46 8.56 -3.99 -15.89
CA ILE A 46 8.53 -2.54 -16.04
C ILE A 46 8.77 -1.89 -14.68
N GLY A 47 9.88 -1.15 -14.58
CA GLY A 47 10.11 -0.22 -13.47
C GLY A 47 9.42 1.10 -13.77
N LEU A 48 8.49 1.50 -12.91
CA LEU A 48 7.80 2.78 -12.96
C LEU A 48 8.44 3.76 -11.98
N ASP A 49 9.02 4.82 -12.52
CA ASP A 49 9.40 6.00 -11.76
C ASP A 49 8.25 6.99 -11.77
N ALA A 50 7.61 7.17 -10.62
CA ALA A 50 6.59 8.19 -10.38
C ALA A 50 7.06 9.20 -9.31
N CYS A 51 8.36 9.27 -9.04
CA CYS A 51 8.90 10.22 -8.07
C CYS A 51 8.85 11.65 -8.62
N PRO A 52 8.33 12.62 -7.84
CA PRO A 52 8.43 14.02 -8.20
C PRO A 52 9.89 14.46 -8.35
N SER A 53 10.15 15.34 -9.32
CA SER A 53 11.44 15.98 -9.52
C SER A 53 11.27 17.51 -9.54
N PRO A 54 11.79 18.26 -8.55
CA PRO A 54 12.61 17.79 -7.43
C PRO A 54 11.82 16.97 -6.41
N GLY A 55 12.51 16.06 -5.72
CA GLY A 55 11.91 15.27 -4.65
C GLY A 55 11.46 16.12 -3.46
N LEU A 56 10.21 15.97 -3.04
CA LEU A 56 9.64 16.75 -1.95
C LEU A 56 10.09 16.22 -0.58
N LYS A 57 10.14 17.12 0.42
CA LYS A 57 10.35 16.76 1.84
C LYS A 57 9.03 16.36 2.50
N ARG A 58 9.12 15.72 3.68
CA ARG A 58 7.93 15.52 4.54
C ARG A 58 7.30 16.88 4.89
N PRO A 59 5.97 16.98 4.92
CA PRO A 59 4.98 15.90 4.76
C PRO A 59 4.48 15.70 3.32
N LEU A 60 5.06 16.30 2.28
CA LEU A 60 4.50 16.28 0.92
C LEU A 60 4.95 15.10 0.05
N ASN A 61 5.91 14.29 0.51
CA ASN A 61 6.45 13.15 -0.24
C ASN A 61 5.58 11.88 -0.16
N PHE A 62 4.26 12.02 0.03
CA PHE A 62 3.33 10.87 0.04
C PHE A 62 2.74 10.58 -1.34
N PHE A 63 2.90 11.49 -2.29
CA PHE A 63 2.29 11.41 -3.61
C PHE A 63 3.34 11.32 -4.71
N GLY A 64 3.19 10.32 -5.56
CA GLY A 64 3.87 10.25 -6.84
C GLY A 64 3.14 11.08 -7.89
N SER A 65 3.82 11.41 -8.98
CA SER A 65 3.23 12.10 -10.12
C SER A 65 3.70 11.48 -11.43
N ILE A 66 2.79 11.35 -12.39
CA ILE A 66 3.13 11.00 -13.78
C ILE A 66 2.91 12.25 -14.63
N ASP A 67 4.00 12.79 -15.15
CA ASP A 67 3.98 13.85 -16.16
C ASP A 67 3.88 13.27 -17.59
N GLN A 68 3.81 14.16 -18.57
CA GLN A 68 3.64 13.80 -19.97
C GLN A 68 4.83 12.99 -20.52
N ASP A 69 6.05 13.31 -20.10
CA ASP A 69 7.26 12.60 -20.54
C ASP A 69 7.30 11.17 -19.99
N THR A 70 6.92 11.00 -18.72
CA THR A 70 6.80 9.70 -18.06
C THR A 70 5.69 8.88 -18.70
N GLU A 71 4.53 9.48 -18.99
CA GLU A 71 3.46 8.83 -19.74
C GLU A 71 3.94 8.32 -21.11
N GLU A 72 4.63 9.16 -21.89
CA GLU A 72 5.11 8.78 -23.21
C GLU A 72 6.13 7.64 -23.12
N SER A 73 7.02 7.70 -22.12
CA SER A 73 7.96 6.62 -21.81
C SER A 73 7.24 5.31 -21.49
N ILE A 74 6.24 5.33 -20.60
CA ILE A 74 5.42 4.16 -20.26
C ILE A 74 4.76 3.57 -21.51
N ARG A 75 4.14 4.40 -22.34
CA ARG A 75 3.50 3.95 -23.59
C ARG A 75 4.49 3.30 -24.55
N ARG A 76 5.75 3.74 -24.57
CA ARG A 76 6.82 3.10 -25.34
C ARG A 76 7.23 1.76 -24.75
N LEU A 77 7.36 1.66 -23.42
CA LEU A 77 7.76 0.42 -22.75
C LEU A 77 6.72 -0.70 -22.95
N ILE A 78 5.43 -0.38 -22.83
CA ILE A 78 4.34 -1.36 -22.95
C ILE A 78 4.27 -1.99 -24.35
N LYS A 79 4.54 -1.22 -25.40
CA LYS A 79 4.57 -1.77 -26.78
C LYS A 79 5.57 -2.92 -26.94
N ASN A 80 6.60 -2.97 -26.09
CA ASN A 80 7.63 -4.01 -26.14
C ASN A 80 7.29 -5.22 -25.26
N THR A 81 6.15 -5.23 -24.56
CA THR A 81 5.77 -6.35 -23.68
C THR A 81 4.71 -7.28 -24.26
N ASP A 82 4.16 -6.98 -25.45
CA ASP A 82 3.06 -7.71 -26.12
C ASP A 82 3.30 -9.23 -26.25
N ARG A 83 4.56 -9.68 -26.32
CA ARG A 83 4.93 -11.10 -26.46
C ARG A 83 5.19 -11.82 -25.13
N SER A 84 5.05 -11.11 -24.01
CA SER A 84 5.31 -11.69 -22.69
C SER A 84 4.17 -12.60 -22.26
N ASN A 85 4.50 -13.68 -21.56
CA ASN A 85 3.55 -14.47 -20.77
C ASN A 85 2.97 -13.59 -19.67
N HIS A 86 3.84 -13.00 -18.84
CA HIS A 86 3.48 -12.04 -17.80
C HIS A 86 4.31 -10.78 -17.92
N THR A 87 3.68 -9.64 -17.60
CA THR A 87 4.38 -8.37 -17.39
C THR A 87 4.24 -7.96 -15.93
N PHE A 88 5.34 -7.87 -15.21
CA PHE A 88 5.37 -7.40 -13.83
C PHE A 88 5.71 -5.91 -13.82
N TRP A 89 4.97 -5.15 -13.04
CA TRP A 89 5.28 -3.75 -12.78
C TRP A 89 5.84 -3.61 -11.38
N PHE A 90 6.75 -2.66 -11.20
CA PHE A 90 7.20 -2.29 -9.88
C PHE A 90 7.45 -0.78 -9.82
N GLY A 91 7.02 -0.17 -8.73
CA GLY A 91 7.16 1.26 -8.49
C GLY A 91 7.31 1.55 -7.01
N HIS A 92 7.62 2.80 -6.67
CA HIS A 92 7.68 3.19 -5.27
C HIS A 92 6.28 3.31 -4.67
N TYR A 93 5.47 4.17 -5.27
CA TYR A 93 4.14 4.52 -4.79
C TYR A 93 3.07 3.50 -5.23
N PRO A 94 2.12 3.17 -4.36
CA PRO A 94 0.85 2.56 -4.73
C PRO A 94 0.11 3.41 -5.75
N THR A 95 -0.65 2.76 -6.63
CA THR A 95 -1.41 3.46 -7.67
C THR A 95 -2.46 4.41 -7.08
N SER A 96 -2.92 4.18 -5.85
CA SER A 96 -3.82 5.07 -5.09
C SER A 96 -3.21 6.40 -4.66
N THR A 97 -1.88 6.51 -4.69
CA THR A 97 -1.12 7.69 -4.28
C THR A 97 -0.34 8.32 -5.45
N ILE A 98 -0.58 7.86 -6.68
CA ILE A 98 0.01 8.46 -7.88
C ILE A 98 -1.01 9.40 -8.51
N ILE A 99 -0.63 10.66 -8.68
CA ILE A 99 -1.44 11.67 -9.34
C ILE A 99 -1.08 11.68 -10.83
N SER A 100 -2.07 11.39 -11.69
CA SER A 100 -1.88 11.32 -13.14
C SER A 100 -3.10 11.93 -13.87
N PRO A 101 -3.23 13.27 -13.92
CA PRO A 101 -4.47 13.95 -14.33
C PRO A 101 -4.92 13.60 -15.76
N ASN A 102 -3.97 13.38 -16.67
CA ASN A 102 -4.23 13.11 -18.08
C ASN A 102 -3.99 11.64 -18.48
N PHE A 103 -3.68 10.77 -17.51
CA PHE A 103 -3.26 9.41 -17.77
C PHE A 103 -3.89 8.44 -16.76
N ASN A 104 -4.64 7.45 -17.25
CA ASN A 104 -5.18 6.42 -16.38
C ASN A 104 -4.15 5.27 -16.22
N LEU A 105 -3.35 5.35 -15.16
CA LEU A 105 -2.30 4.36 -14.88
C LEU A 105 -2.89 2.96 -14.66
N ARG A 106 -3.95 2.82 -13.84
CA ARG A 106 -4.53 1.51 -13.50
C ARG A 106 -5.10 0.80 -14.73
N GLU A 107 -5.80 1.54 -15.59
CA GLU A 107 -6.30 1.03 -16.87
C GLU A 107 -5.15 0.59 -17.78
N THR A 108 -4.06 1.37 -17.79
CA THR A 108 -2.88 1.07 -18.58
C THR A 108 -2.14 -0.17 -18.07
N ILE A 109 -2.10 -0.39 -16.75
CA ILE A 109 -1.50 -1.59 -16.16
C ILE A 109 -2.37 -2.81 -16.47
N GLY A 110 -3.66 -2.78 -16.17
CA GLY A 110 -4.50 -3.99 -16.15
C GLY A 110 -5.13 -4.39 -17.48
N SER A 111 -5.34 -3.40 -18.38
CA SER A 111 -6.24 -3.43 -19.53
C SER A 111 -6.88 -4.80 -19.81
N ILE A 112 -8.02 -5.07 -19.16
CA ILE A 112 -9.01 -5.97 -19.75
C ILE A 112 -9.52 -5.20 -20.95
N LEU A 113 -9.25 -5.70 -22.17
CA LEU A 113 -9.92 -5.15 -23.34
C LEU A 113 -11.42 -5.19 -23.06
N ARG A 114 -12.09 -4.04 -23.17
CA ARG A 114 -13.55 -3.88 -22.98
C ARG A 114 -14.43 -4.87 -23.78
N GLY A 115 -13.85 -5.74 -24.60
CA GLY A 115 -14.54 -6.81 -25.33
C GLY A 115 -14.92 -8.05 -24.50
N ASP A 116 -14.47 -8.20 -23.25
CA ASP A 116 -14.87 -9.34 -22.39
C ASP A 116 -16.02 -9.03 -21.42
N ILE A 117 -16.39 -7.76 -21.26
CA ILE A 117 -17.60 -7.37 -20.50
C ILE A 117 -18.88 -7.67 -21.30
N ASP A 118 -18.78 -7.79 -22.63
CA ASP A 118 -19.89 -8.17 -23.51
C ASP A 118 -20.24 -9.67 -23.47
N ARG A 119 -19.51 -10.48 -22.69
CA ARG A 119 -19.88 -11.87 -22.38
C ARG A 119 -20.32 -12.05 -20.93
N GLY A 120 -21.42 -11.40 -20.57
CA GLY A 120 -22.45 -12.00 -19.71
C GLY A 120 -22.04 -12.58 -18.35
N LYS A 121 -20.96 -12.10 -17.72
CA LYS A 121 -20.65 -12.33 -16.30
C LYS A 121 -19.96 -11.11 -15.71
N ILE A 122 -20.73 -10.07 -15.41
CA ILE A 122 -20.35 -9.14 -14.35
C ILE A 122 -20.53 -9.92 -13.05
N VAL A 123 -19.45 -10.55 -12.58
CA VAL A 123 -19.43 -11.10 -11.24
C VAL A 123 -19.25 -9.94 -10.28
N ILE A 124 -20.38 -9.33 -9.88
CA ILE A 124 -20.42 -8.53 -8.65
C ILE A 124 -20.21 -9.53 -7.51
N ILE A 125 -18.97 -9.76 -7.09
CA ILE A 125 -18.68 -10.56 -5.90
C ILE A 125 -18.98 -9.68 -4.69
N ASN A 126 -20.24 -9.66 -4.30
CA ASN A 126 -20.64 -9.35 -2.95
C ASN A 126 -21.43 -10.56 -2.44
N ARG A 127 -20.73 -11.59 -1.95
CA ARG A 127 -21.37 -12.80 -1.40
C ARG A 127 -21.52 -12.69 0.12
N LYS A 128 -22.70 -12.22 0.52
CA LYS A 128 -23.47 -12.68 1.68
C LYS A 128 -24.92 -12.39 1.30
N ILE A 129 -25.77 -13.35 0.98
CA ILE A 129 -26.36 -14.35 1.89
C ILE A 129 -26.92 -15.50 1.04
N HIS A 130 -26.70 -16.73 1.49
CA HIS A 130 -27.39 -17.93 1.00
C HIS A 130 -28.71 -18.09 1.75
N SER A 131 -29.81 -18.33 1.04
CA SER A 131 -30.84 -19.31 1.42
C SER A 131 -31.76 -19.58 0.22
N ASP A 132 -31.66 -20.81 -0.27
CA ASP A 132 -32.68 -21.63 -0.94
C ASP A 132 -33.41 -21.10 -2.19
N LEU A 133 -33.09 -21.67 -3.36
CA LEU A 133 -34.12 -22.35 -4.16
C LEU A 133 -33.51 -23.36 -5.13
N ILE A 134 -33.67 -24.64 -4.79
CA ILE A 134 -33.70 -25.78 -5.71
C ILE A 134 -35.06 -25.73 -6.42
N LEU A 135 -35.10 -25.78 -7.76
CA LEU A 135 -35.95 -26.69 -8.57
C LEU A 135 -36.07 -26.25 -10.04
N ALA A 136 -35.72 -27.20 -10.91
CA ALA A 136 -36.32 -27.57 -12.18
C ALA A 136 -37.07 -26.50 -13.01
N HIS A 137 -36.56 -26.23 -14.21
CA HIS A 137 -37.36 -25.63 -15.29
C HIS A 137 -37.73 -26.71 -16.32
N ASN A 138 -38.99 -27.13 -16.30
CA ASN A 138 -39.65 -27.82 -17.40
C ASN A 138 -41.06 -27.22 -17.57
N SER A 139 -41.36 -26.85 -18.82
CA SER A 139 -42.68 -26.74 -19.46
C SER A 139 -43.82 -25.89 -18.86
N GLN A 140 -44.18 -24.88 -19.65
CA GLN A 140 -45.53 -24.54 -20.15
C GLN A 140 -46.67 -24.07 -19.21
N LEU A 141 -47.23 -22.93 -19.64
CA LEU A 141 -48.65 -22.54 -19.76
C LEU A 141 -49.44 -22.01 -18.53
N ALA A 142 -50.18 -20.93 -18.86
CA ALA A 142 -51.48 -20.48 -18.34
C ALA A 142 -51.54 -19.62 -17.05
N GLN A 143 -51.80 -18.33 -17.29
CA GLN A 143 -52.91 -17.49 -16.82
C GLN A 143 -53.38 -17.47 -15.34
N GLU A 144 -53.78 -16.26 -14.94
CA GLU A 144 -54.70 -15.81 -13.87
C GLU A 144 -54.10 -15.22 -12.56
N GLU A 145 -54.21 -13.88 -12.46
CA GLU A 145 -54.46 -13.06 -11.25
C GLU A 145 -55.79 -13.49 -10.57
N PRO A 146 -56.14 -13.17 -9.27
CA PRO A 146 -55.81 -11.94 -8.53
C PRO A 146 -55.55 -12.02 -6.99
N TYR A 147 -54.97 -10.93 -6.45
CA TYR A 147 -55.07 -10.32 -5.09
C TYR A 147 -55.11 -11.18 -3.79
N SER A 148 -54.12 -10.98 -2.88
CA SER A 148 -54.32 -10.48 -1.49
C SER A 148 -53.01 -10.27 -0.66
N ARG A 149 -52.73 -8.98 -0.42
CA ARG A 149 -52.01 -8.24 0.65
C ARG A 149 -51.39 -8.99 1.87
N VAL A 150 -50.13 -8.64 2.17
CA VAL A 150 -49.64 -8.31 3.54
C VAL A 150 -48.77 -7.05 3.46
N ALA A 151 -48.93 -6.16 4.45
CA ALA A 151 -48.46 -4.78 4.51
C ALA A 151 -47.06 -4.62 5.08
N LEU A 152 -46.32 -3.58 4.63
CA LEU A 152 -45.33 -2.91 5.47
C LEU A 152 -45.55 -1.39 5.40
N ILE A 153 -45.74 -0.81 6.58
CA ILE A 153 -46.13 0.57 6.83
C ILE A 153 -44.87 1.46 6.77
N LEU A 154 -44.88 2.46 5.88
CA LEU A 154 -44.07 3.67 6.05
C LEU A 154 -45.02 4.87 6.01
N ARG A 155 -45.22 5.49 7.18
CA ARG A 155 -45.98 6.73 7.34
C ARG A 155 -45.20 7.90 6.73
N PHE A 156 -45.80 8.56 5.74
CA PHE A 156 -45.59 9.97 5.44
C PHE A 156 -46.90 10.72 5.75
N ILE A 157 -46.81 11.88 6.42
CA ILE A 157 -47.85 12.90 6.53
C ILE A 157 -47.12 14.24 6.34
N SER A 158 -47.19 14.88 5.15
CA SER A 158 -48.18 15.85 4.63
C SER A 158 -47.95 17.29 5.16
N VAL A 159 -47.26 18.18 4.43
CA VAL A 159 -47.73 19.14 3.38
C VAL A 159 -48.58 20.32 3.91
N ARG A 160 -48.15 21.59 3.72
CA ARG A 160 -48.73 22.59 2.77
C ARG A 160 -48.05 23.98 2.86
N ALA A 161 -48.06 24.69 1.73
CA ALA A 161 -47.41 25.98 1.43
C ALA A 161 -48.35 27.20 1.57
N HIS A 162 -47.79 28.43 1.62
CA HIS A 162 -48.19 29.59 0.79
C HIS A 162 -47.33 30.89 0.98
N THR A 163 -46.93 31.47 -0.18
CA THR A 163 -46.79 32.89 -0.63
C THR A 163 -45.75 33.92 -0.10
N ILE A 164 -44.84 34.31 -1.02
CA ILE A 164 -44.43 35.65 -1.58
C ILE A 164 -44.13 36.85 -0.64
N SER A 165 -42.91 37.46 -0.73
CA SER A 165 -42.68 38.84 -1.24
C SER A 165 -41.23 39.39 -1.12
N ALA A 166 -40.77 39.99 -2.23
CA ALA A 166 -39.85 41.14 -2.41
C ALA A 166 -38.32 41.09 -2.19
N CYS A 167 -37.63 41.32 -3.33
CA CYS A 167 -36.27 41.86 -3.58
C CYS A 167 -36.15 43.37 -3.14
N PRO A 168 -34.96 44.06 -3.13
CA PRO A 168 -33.97 44.08 -4.22
C PRO A 168 -32.45 44.18 -3.91
N LEU A 169 -31.71 43.75 -4.94
CA LEU A 169 -30.42 44.20 -5.51
C LEU A 169 -29.34 44.87 -4.64
N ILE A 170 -28.15 44.27 -4.67
CA ILE A 170 -26.92 44.95 -5.14
C ILE A 170 -26.20 44.00 -6.12
N GLU A 171 -26.00 44.47 -7.34
CA GLU A 171 -25.21 43.83 -8.40
C GLU A 171 -23.73 43.81 -8.04
N LEU A 172 -23.08 42.65 -8.24
CA LEU A 172 -21.65 42.57 -8.50
C LEU A 172 -21.47 41.61 -9.67
N GLU A 173 -21.23 42.22 -10.82
CA GLU A 173 -21.05 41.58 -12.11
C GLU A 173 -19.68 40.87 -12.14
N PHE A 174 -19.67 39.54 -12.07
CA PHE A 174 -18.52 38.74 -12.49
C PHE A 174 -18.94 37.85 -13.66
N HIS A 175 -18.36 38.14 -14.82
CA HIS A 175 -18.50 37.39 -16.05
C HIS A 175 -17.84 36.01 -15.91
N LEU A 176 -18.61 34.99 -15.53
CA LEU A 176 -18.21 33.59 -15.62
C LEU A 176 -19.34 32.78 -16.28
N HIS A 177 -18.98 32.15 -17.39
CA HIS A 177 -19.83 31.30 -18.22
C HIS A 177 -20.43 30.17 -17.35
N LYS A 178 -21.77 30.12 -17.25
CA LYS A 178 -22.52 29.12 -16.49
C LYS A 178 -22.35 27.72 -17.08
N PRO A 179 -22.17 26.70 -16.23
CA PRO A 179 -22.97 25.49 -16.32
C PRO A 179 -23.88 25.34 -15.09
N ARG A 180 -25.05 24.74 -15.35
CA ARG A 180 -26.22 24.68 -14.47
C ARG A 180 -25.97 23.87 -13.20
N ILE A 181 -26.36 24.44 -12.06
CA ILE A 181 -26.37 23.85 -10.71
C ILE A 181 -27.60 22.95 -10.54
N GLU A 182 -27.76 21.96 -11.41
CA GLU A 182 -28.69 20.83 -11.23
C GLU A 182 -27.97 19.48 -11.30
N ASP A 183 -26.65 19.50 -11.57
CA ASP A 183 -25.82 18.31 -11.80
C ASP A 183 -24.99 17.86 -10.57
N LEU A 184 -25.15 18.53 -9.42
CA LEU A 184 -24.28 18.35 -8.24
C LEU A 184 -24.85 17.43 -7.14
N CYS A 185 -26.15 17.11 -7.15
CA CYS A 185 -26.77 16.26 -6.13
C CYS A 185 -27.09 14.82 -6.59
N LEU A 186 -26.70 14.45 -7.81
CA LEU A 186 -26.96 13.12 -8.39
C LEU A 186 -25.71 12.42 -8.96
N ARG A 187 -24.51 12.87 -8.54
CA ARG A 187 -23.21 12.28 -8.89
C ARG A 187 -22.57 11.43 -7.77
N ILE A 188 -23.33 11.06 -6.74
CA ILE A 188 -22.82 10.26 -5.61
C ILE A 188 -23.16 8.76 -5.73
N PHE A 189 -23.98 8.30 -6.69
CA PHE A 189 -24.33 6.86 -6.72
C PHE A 189 -24.55 6.17 -8.08
N LEU A 190 -24.38 6.85 -9.22
CA LEU A 190 -24.63 6.22 -10.51
C LEU A 190 -23.56 6.62 -11.52
N ASN A 191 -22.54 5.77 -11.65
CA ASN A 191 -21.70 5.78 -12.83
C ASN A 191 -21.52 4.35 -13.30
N ASP A 192 -22.63 3.74 -13.70
CA ASP A 192 -22.66 2.58 -14.58
C ASP A 192 -23.91 2.71 -15.46
N ASN A 193 -23.71 2.52 -16.76
CA ASN A 193 -24.68 2.47 -17.87
C ASN A 193 -24.93 3.78 -18.65
N VAL A 194 -24.20 3.94 -19.76
CA VAL A 194 -24.82 4.23 -21.07
C VAL A 194 -24.08 3.44 -22.17
N SER A 195 -24.90 2.80 -23.00
CA SER A 195 -24.64 1.88 -24.10
C SER A 195 -24.03 2.51 -25.36
N LEU A 196 -23.32 1.71 -26.17
CA LEU A 196 -23.20 1.99 -27.60
C LEU A 196 -22.93 0.73 -28.45
N LEU A 197 -23.42 0.85 -29.68
CA LEU A 197 -23.62 -0.09 -30.77
C LEU A 197 -22.43 -0.97 -31.16
N SER A 198 -22.79 -2.12 -31.73
CA SER A 198 -21.97 -3.20 -32.26
C SER A 198 -21.00 -2.78 -33.39
N GLY A 199 -19.80 -3.36 -33.35
CA GLY A 199 -18.82 -3.28 -34.45
C GLY A 199 -17.64 -4.24 -34.22
N LEU A 200 -17.52 -5.22 -35.13
CA LEU A 200 -16.47 -6.24 -35.26
C LEU A 200 -15.03 -5.77 -34.98
N PHE A 201 -14.23 -6.57 -34.24
CA PHE A 201 -12.83 -6.91 -34.57
C PHE A 201 -12.32 -8.12 -33.75
N HIS A 202 -11.74 -9.11 -34.44
CA HIS A 202 -10.80 -10.08 -33.88
C HIS A 202 -9.37 -9.48 -33.98
N SER A 203 -8.58 -9.47 -32.89
CA SER A 203 -7.12 -9.68 -32.89
C SER A 203 -6.47 -9.47 -31.51
N GLY A 204 -6.26 -10.57 -30.77
CA GLY A 204 -4.94 -10.94 -30.23
C GLY A 204 -4.12 -10.03 -29.30
N ARG A 205 -4.67 -9.01 -28.64
CA ARG A 205 -3.92 -8.28 -27.59
C ARG A 205 -4.04 -9.01 -26.26
N ARG A 206 -2.94 -9.59 -25.79
CA ARG A 206 -2.84 -10.13 -24.43
C ARG A 206 -2.91 -8.98 -23.43
N GLU A 207 -3.68 -9.18 -22.37
CA GLU A 207 -3.91 -8.21 -21.30
C GLU A 207 -2.59 -7.75 -20.68
N HIS A 208 -2.48 -6.44 -20.48
CA HIS A 208 -1.27 -5.86 -19.88
C HIS A 208 -1.26 -6.15 -18.37
N GLY A 209 -0.06 -6.24 -17.78
CA GLY A 209 0.20 -6.31 -16.33
C GLY A 209 -0.38 -7.51 -15.55
N PHE A 210 0.49 -8.40 -15.07
CA PHE A 210 0.11 -9.47 -14.12
C PHE A 210 -0.03 -8.93 -12.69
N ALA A 211 0.99 -8.20 -12.23
CA ALA A 211 1.02 -7.60 -10.90
C ALA A 211 1.77 -6.26 -10.88
N TYR A 212 1.38 -5.37 -9.98
CA TYR A 212 2.06 -4.14 -9.61
C TYR A 212 2.64 -4.30 -8.20
N LEU A 213 3.97 -4.26 -8.09
CA LEU A 213 4.71 -4.43 -6.85
C LEU A 213 5.16 -3.05 -6.34
N CYS A 214 4.75 -2.66 -5.13
CA CYS A 214 5.07 -1.34 -4.58
C CYS A 214 5.53 -1.39 -3.12
N GLY A 215 5.94 -0.25 -2.56
CA GLY A 215 6.38 -0.14 -1.16
C GLY A 215 6.58 1.31 -0.73
N HIS A 216 5.50 1.95 -0.27
CA HIS A 216 5.50 3.36 0.18
C HIS A 216 4.65 3.61 1.45
N LEU A 217 3.44 3.06 1.50
CA LEU A 217 2.55 3.02 2.65
C LEU A 217 2.95 1.89 3.64
N HIS A 218 3.59 0.81 3.14
CA HIS A 218 4.09 -0.33 3.92
C HIS A 218 3.02 -0.94 4.82
N THR A 219 3.28 -1.35 6.05
CA THR A 219 2.20 -1.89 6.90
C THR A 219 1.24 -0.81 7.45
N PHE A 220 1.30 0.42 6.94
CA PHE A 220 0.63 1.63 7.47
C PHE A 220 0.73 1.69 9.01
N LEU A 221 1.94 1.96 9.52
CA LEU A 221 2.23 1.94 10.97
C LEU A 221 1.84 0.61 11.67
N ASN A 222 1.99 -0.52 10.97
CA ASN A 222 1.59 -1.87 11.41
C ASN A 222 0.08 -2.11 11.55
N TRP A 223 -0.79 -1.21 11.08
CA TRP A 223 -2.25 -1.41 11.12
C TRP A 223 -2.76 -2.31 10.00
N VAL A 224 -2.02 -2.40 8.90
CA VAL A 224 -2.39 -3.19 7.73
C VAL A 224 -1.19 -4.07 7.33
N PRO A 225 -0.97 -5.21 8.01
CA PRO A 225 0.25 -6.01 7.84
C PRO A 225 0.37 -6.65 6.45
N ARG A 226 -0.75 -6.84 5.73
CA ARG A 226 -0.79 -7.39 4.36
C ARG A 226 -1.55 -6.46 3.44
N MET A 227 -0.83 -5.64 2.68
CA MET A 227 -1.45 -4.71 1.75
C MET A 227 -1.46 -5.27 0.34
N TYR A 228 -2.40 -6.18 0.12
CA TYR A 228 -2.65 -6.80 -1.18
C TYR A 228 -4.08 -6.52 -1.59
N THR A 229 -4.30 -6.32 -2.89
CA THR A 229 -5.64 -6.27 -3.44
C THR A 229 -5.66 -6.72 -4.88
N MET A 230 -6.86 -7.06 -5.34
CA MET A 230 -7.15 -7.21 -6.76
C MET A 230 -7.71 -5.90 -7.29
N GLN A 231 -7.05 -5.33 -8.30
CA GLN A 231 -7.54 -4.14 -8.96
C GLN A 231 -8.69 -4.50 -9.91
N PRO A 232 -9.72 -3.64 -10.05
CA PRO A 232 -10.84 -3.89 -10.96
C PRO A 232 -10.41 -4.15 -12.41
N GLN A 233 -9.25 -3.62 -12.81
CA GLN A 233 -8.66 -3.79 -14.14
C GLN A 233 -7.98 -5.16 -14.33
N GLY A 234 -8.09 -6.10 -13.39
CA GLY A 234 -7.65 -7.47 -13.63
C GLY A 234 -6.17 -7.74 -13.37
N TYR A 235 -5.50 -6.98 -12.50
CA TYR A 235 -4.14 -7.28 -12.00
C TYR A 235 -4.04 -7.23 -10.47
N LEU A 236 -3.03 -7.90 -9.91
CA LEU A 236 -2.72 -7.85 -8.48
C LEU A 236 -1.93 -6.59 -8.12
N GLU A 237 -2.35 -5.84 -7.12
CA GLU A 237 -1.52 -4.78 -6.51
C GLU A 237 -1.02 -5.27 -5.15
N LEU A 238 0.30 -5.43 -5.05
CA LEU A 238 0.94 -6.13 -3.94
C LEU A 238 1.98 -5.21 -3.30
N GLU A 239 1.56 -4.47 -2.29
CA GLU A 239 2.45 -3.60 -1.54
C GLU A 239 3.25 -4.40 -0.50
N LEU A 240 4.56 -4.17 -0.45
CA LEU A 240 5.47 -4.80 0.49
C LEU A 240 5.62 -3.94 1.75
N GLY A 241 5.46 -4.56 2.92
CA GLY A 241 5.56 -3.92 4.23
C GLY A 241 6.98 -3.46 4.65
N ASP A 242 7.94 -3.34 3.73
CA ASP A 242 9.37 -3.10 4.02
C ASP A 242 9.63 -1.70 4.62
N TRP A 243 9.60 -1.57 5.95
CA TRP A 243 9.91 -0.32 6.64
C TRP A 243 11.32 -0.34 7.26
N ARG A 244 11.88 0.83 7.58
CA ARG A 244 13.23 0.99 8.16
C ARG A 244 13.52 -0.02 9.28
N ASP A 245 12.59 -0.14 10.22
CA ASP A 245 12.74 -0.96 11.42
C ASP A 245 12.03 -2.32 11.32
N ASN A 246 11.31 -2.56 10.22
CA ASN A 246 10.62 -3.82 9.95
C ASN A 246 10.79 -4.21 8.48
N ARG A 247 12.00 -4.67 8.15
CA ARG A 247 12.38 -4.90 6.76
C ARG A 247 11.82 -6.20 6.22
N TYR A 248 11.31 -6.16 5.00
CA TYR A 248 10.80 -7.33 4.28
C TYR A 248 11.44 -7.46 2.91
N TYR A 249 11.51 -8.68 2.43
CA TYR A 249 11.74 -8.97 1.02
C TYR A 249 10.69 -9.96 0.52
N ARG A 250 10.37 -9.88 -0.77
CA ARG A 250 9.43 -10.80 -1.43
C ARG A 250 10.19 -11.78 -2.31
N ILE A 251 9.86 -13.06 -2.17
CA ILE A 251 10.25 -14.10 -3.11
C ILE A 251 9.07 -14.32 -4.05
N VAL A 252 9.31 -14.24 -5.37
CA VAL A 252 8.33 -14.56 -6.41
C VAL A 252 8.82 -15.77 -7.18
N ALA A 253 7.95 -16.77 -7.36
CA ALA A 253 8.22 -17.98 -8.13
C ALA A 253 7.23 -18.11 -9.27
N VAL A 254 7.74 -18.41 -10.47
CA VAL A 254 6.94 -18.75 -11.64
C VAL A 254 7.07 -20.24 -11.89
N ASP A 255 6.01 -20.99 -11.66
CA ASP A 255 5.95 -22.45 -11.74
C ASP A 255 4.96 -22.85 -12.83
N HIS A 256 5.47 -23.26 -13.99
CA HIS A 256 4.65 -23.53 -15.18
C HIS A 256 3.68 -22.38 -15.48
N ASP A 257 4.20 -21.14 -15.46
CA ASP A 257 3.45 -19.90 -15.71
C ASP A 257 2.41 -19.53 -14.63
N LEU A 258 2.31 -20.30 -13.54
CA LEU A 258 1.60 -19.92 -12.32
C LEU A 258 2.53 -19.11 -11.42
N VAL A 259 2.09 -17.96 -10.94
CA VAL A 259 2.92 -17.05 -10.14
C VAL A 259 2.54 -17.11 -8.68
N SER A 260 3.45 -17.58 -7.83
CA SER A 260 3.28 -17.61 -6.37
C SER A 260 4.32 -16.70 -5.71
N PHE A 261 4.02 -16.17 -4.53
CA PHE A 261 4.96 -15.32 -3.80
C PHE A 261 4.84 -15.49 -2.29
N VAL A 262 5.90 -15.11 -1.57
CA VAL A 262 5.94 -15.04 -0.11
C VAL A 262 6.73 -13.81 0.33
N ASP A 263 6.27 -13.17 1.40
CA ASP A 263 6.93 -12.03 2.01
C ASP A 263 7.65 -12.50 3.28
N VAL A 264 8.93 -12.15 3.40
CA VAL A 264 9.82 -12.64 4.43
C VAL A 264 10.45 -11.46 5.16
N GLN A 265 10.36 -11.49 6.49
CA GLN A 265 10.99 -10.48 7.35
C GLN A 265 12.50 -10.72 7.42
N MET A 266 13.30 -9.66 7.28
CA MET A 266 14.75 -9.76 7.11
C MET A 266 15.53 -9.64 8.43
N LEU A 267 15.05 -8.88 9.40
CA LEU A 267 15.81 -8.52 10.60
C LEU A 267 15.72 -9.58 11.70
N GLU A 268 16.86 -10.04 12.21
CA GLU A 268 16.94 -10.79 13.46
C GLU A 268 16.57 -9.90 14.67
N PRO A 269 15.94 -10.46 15.73
CA PRO A 269 15.62 -11.87 15.95
C PRO A 269 14.34 -12.36 15.24
N ASN A 270 13.63 -11.49 14.52
CA ASN A 270 12.29 -11.77 13.99
C ASN A 270 12.29 -12.58 12.68
N GLN A 271 13.46 -12.82 12.07
CA GLN A 271 13.53 -13.65 10.88
C GLN A 271 13.27 -15.12 11.24
N GLU A 272 12.10 -15.60 10.85
CA GLU A 272 11.70 -17.00 11.05
C GLU A 272 12.22 -17.89 9.92
N TRP A 273 12.93 -18.95 10.30
CA TRP A 273 13.33 -20.05 9.43
C TRP A 273 12.57 -21.31 9.82
N PRO A 274 12.30 -22.25 8.89
CA PRO A 274 12.53 -22.18 7.44
C PRO A 274 11.57 -21.23 6.70
N ILE A 275 11.97 -20.75 5.53
CA ILE A 275 11.10 -20.04 4.59
C ILE A 275 10.40 -21.08 3.71
N VAL A 276 9.10 -20.91 3.48
CA VAL A 276 8.28 -21.88 2.73
C VAL A 276 7.39 -21.14 1.74
N LEU A 277 7.42 -21.56 0.47
CA LEU A 277 6.55 -21.07 -0.60
C LEU A 277 5.94 -22.26 -1.33
N ILE A 278 4.62 -22.41 -1.23
CA ILE A 278 3.86 -23.44 -1.96
C ILE A 278 3.56 -22.89 -3.36
N THR A 279 4.12 -23.49 -4.40
CA THR A 279 3.96 -23.03 -5.79
C THR A 279 2.85 -23.77 -6.53
N ASN A 280 2.61 -25.04 -6.18
CA ASN A 280 1.53 -25.83 -6.73
C ASN A 280 0.94 -26.77 -5.66
N PRO A 281 -0.38 -26.76 -5.43
CA PRO A 281 -1.37 -25.85 -6.01
C PRO A 281 -1.18 -24.42 -5.47
N LYS A 282 -1.34 -23.42 -6.34
CA LYS A 282 -1.19 -22.00 -6.01
C LYS A 282 -2.33 -21.54 -5.08
N ASN A 283 -2.04 -20.53 -4.25
CA ASN A 283 -3.03 -19.90 -3.38
C ASN A 283 -4.18 -19.27 -4.20
N ALA A 284 -5.41 -19.70 -3.95
CA ALA A 284 -6.61 -19.30 -4.69
C ALA A 284 -6.98 -17.82 -4.51
N ASN A 285 -6.51 -17.16 -3.45
CA ASN A 285 -6.71 -15.72 -3.28
C ASN A 285 -5.92 -14.87 -4.27
N PHE A 286 -4.88 -15.43 -4.90
CA PHE A 286 -4.02 -14.72 -5.85
C PHE A 286 -4.09 -15.31 -7.27
N LEU A 287 -5.03 -16.22 -7.54
CA LEU A 287 -5.24 -16.76 -8.88
C LEU A 287 -5.81 -15.70 -9.81
N LEU A 288 -5.24 -15.60 -11.02
CA LEU A 288 -5.76 -14.78 -12.12
C LEU A 288 -6.12 -15.70 -13.28
N SER A 289 -7.30 -16.31 -13.26
CA SER A 289 -7.70 -17.36 -14.22
C SER A 289 -7.73 -16.88 -15.68
N HIS A 290 -7.87 -15.57 -15.89
CA HIS A 290 -7.79 -14.90 -17.20
C HIS A 290 -6.36 -14.66 -17.68
N LYS A 291 -5.36 -14.66 -16.78
CA LYS A 291 -3.94 -14.42 -17.09
C LYS A 291 -3.05 -15.65 -16.91
N GLU A 292 -3.50 -16.66 -16.17
CA GLU A 292 -2.72 -17.85 -15.83
C GLU A 292 -3.32 -19.14 -16.40
N PRO A 293 -2.49 -20.14 -16.75
CA PRO A 293 -2.98 -21.45 -17.21
C PRO A 293 -3.43 -22.33 -16.03
N VAL A 294 -4.51 -21.93 -15.36
CA VAL A 294 -4.98 -22.56 -14.10
C VAL A 294 -5.35 -24.04 -14.23
N SER A 295 -5.71 -24.51 -15.44
CA SER A 295 -5.94 -25.92 -15.73
C SER A 295 -4.74 -26.82 -15.45
N ARG A 296 -3.52 -26.25 -15.40
CA ARG A 296 -2.29 -26.97 -15.04
C ARG A 296 -2.30 -27.46 -13.59
N ILE A 297 -3.09 -26.84 -12.71
CA ILE A 297 -3.25 -27.30 -11.32
C ILE A 297 -3.95 -28.67 -11.33
N ALA A 298 -5.08 -28.78 -12.04
CA ALA A 298 -5.84 -30.02 -12.17
C ALA A 298 -5.07 -31.15 -12.88
N GLN A 299 -4.16 -30.79 -13.80
CA GLN A 299 -3.32 -31.75 -14.53
C GLN A 299 -2.01 -32.09 -13.80
N SER A 300 -1.75 -31.46 -12.64
CA SER A 300 -0.48 -31.64 -11.94
C SER A 300 -0.38 -33.00 -11.24
N THR A 301 0.78 -33.61 -11.33
CA THR A 301 1.10 -34.90 -10.68
C THR A 301 1.84 -34.74 -9.36
N HIS A 302 2.26 -33.51 -9.03
CA HIS A 302 3.02 -33.23 -7.82
C HIS A 302 2.57 -31.93 -7.16
N ILE A 303 2.49 -31.94 -5.83
CA ILE A 303 2.58 -30.73 -5.01
C ILE A 303 4.04 -30.26 -5.05
N ARG A 304 4.25 -28.96 -5.21
CA ARG A 304 5.57 -28.33 -5.34
C ARG A 304 5.75 -27.22 -4.34
N ILE A 305 6.84 -27.29 -3.58
CA ILE A 305 7.12 -26.43 -2.44
C ILE A 305 8.57 -25.98 -2.57
N LEU A 306 8.83 -24.68 -2.56
CA LEU A 306 10.17 -24.15 -2.39
C LEU A 306 10.41 -23.89 -0.90
N SER A 307 11.50 -24.40 -0.35
CA SER A 307 11.84 -24.16 1.05
C SER A 307 13.32 -23.94 1.31
N TRP A 308 13.62 -22.83 2.00
CA TRP A 308 14.97 -22.39 2.30
C TRP A 308 15.20 -22.41 3.82
N SER A 309 16.36 -22.87 4.27
CA SER A 309 16.84 -22.68 5.64
C SER A 309 18.35 -22.43 5.68
N LYS A 310 18.83 -21.83 6.77
CA LYS A 310 20.26 -21.75 7.09
C LYS A 310 20.85 -23.12 7.42
N TRP A 311 20.00 -24.08 7.82
CA TRP A 311 20.36 -25.46 8.15
C TRP A 311 19.69 -26.43 7.18
N PRO A 312 20.24 -27.66 6.99
CA PRO A 312 19.60 -28.66 6.16
C PRO A 312 18.16 -28.93 6.61
N ILE A 313 17.23 -28.96 5.66
CA ILE A 313 15.83 -29.30 5.93
C ILE A 313 15.73 -30.82 6.05
N ASP A 314 15.16 -31.30 7.16
CA ASP A 314 15.04 -32.73 7.46
C ASP A 314 13.64 -33.29 7.16
N LEU A 315 12.61 -32.44 7.23
CA LEU A 315 11.22 -32.83 7.05
C LEU A 315 10.41 -31.73 6.36
N VAL A 316 9.65 -32.14 5.33
CA VAL A 316 8.59 -31.33 4.71
C VAL A 316 7.32 -32.18 4.68
N SER A 317 6.38 -31.92 5.58
CA SER A 317 5.11 -32.67 5.67
C SER A 317 3.96 -31.85 5.13
N VAL A 318 3.11 -32.48 4.33
CA VAL A 318 1.96 -31.84 3.68
C VAL A 318 0.67 -32.39 4.26
N TYR A 319 -0.24 -31.47 4.59
CA TYR A 319 -1.58 -31.74 5.07
C TYR A 319 -2.59 -31.04 4.15
N VAL A 320 -3.68 -31.71 3.83
CA VAL A 320 -4.82 -31.14 3.09
C VAL A 320 -6.08 -31.36 3.92
N ASP A 321 -6.82 -30.30 4.19
CA ASP A 321 -8.00 -30.29 5.07
C ASP A 321 -7.74 -31.03 6.39
N ASP A 322 -6.65 -30.62 7.05
CA ASP A 322 -6.12 -31.20 8.30
C ASP A 322 -5.73 -32.68 8.27
N THR A 323 -5.81 -33.33 7.10
CA THR A 323 -5.42 -34.72 6.90
C THR A 323 -3.99 -34.80 6.36
N HIS A 324 -3.13 -35.60 7.00
CA HIS A 324 -1.76 -35.83 6.54
C HIS A 324 -1.76 -36.57 5.20
N LEU A 325 -1.19 -35.95 4.18
CA LEU A 325 -1.11 -36.52 2.83
C LEU A 325 0.22 -37.27 2.61
N GLY A 326 1.31 -36.75 3.15
CA GLY A 326 2.63 -37.36 3.02
C GLY A 326 3.79 -36.40 3.28
N ASN A 327 5.01 -36.88 3.08
CA ASN A 327 6.23 -36.09 3.22
C ASN A 327 6.84 -35.83 1.84
N ALA A 328 7.07 -34.56 1.51
CA ALA A 328 7.70 -34.16 0.26
C ALA A 328 9.20 -34.44 0.30
N VAL A 329 9.75 -34.85 -0.84
CA VAL A 329 11.17 -35.16 -1.00
C VAL A 329 11.86 -34.09 -1.85
N LEU A 330 13.15 -33.86 -1.62
CA LEU A 330 13.94 -32.95 -2.43
C LEU A 330 13.94 -33.41 -3.89
N ALA A 331 13.61 -32.51 -4.82
CA ALA A 331 13.65 -32.77 -6.24
C ALA A 331 15.09 -33.01 -6.70
N LYS A 332 15.27 -34.01 -7.57
CA LYS A 332 16.57 -34.27 -8.20
C LYS A 332 16.83 -33.17 -9.23
N SER A 333 17.98 -32.48 -9.13
CA SER A 333 18.43 -31.54 -10.17
C SER A 333 19.10 -32.31 -11.31
N ASP A 334 18.65 -32.10 -12.54
CA ASP A 334 19.34 -32.61 -13.75
C ASP A 334 20.62 -31.81 -14.06
N ASP A 335 20.77 -30.60 -13.50
CA ASP A 335 21.98 -29.80 -13.61
C ASP A 335 23.09 -30.39 -12.74
N SER A 336 23.88 -31.27 -13.35
CA SER A 336 25.13 -31.83 -12.85
C SER A 336 26.33 -30.89 -13.09
N SER A 337 26.07 -29.59 -13.20
CA SER A 337 27.11 -28.58 -13.36
C SER A 337 27.90 -28.42 -12.05
N PRO A 338 29.23 -28.62 -12.05
CA PRO A 338 30.02 -28.50 -10.83
C PRO A 338 29.98 -27.05 -10.33
N GLY A 339 29.34 -26.84 -9.17
CA GLY A 339 29.23 -25.53 -8.50
C GLY A 339 27.82 -24.95 -8.38
N SER A 340 26.78 -25.57 -8.94
CA SER A 340 25.40 -25.11 -8.71
C SER A 340 24.85 -25.63 -7.38
N SER A 341 24.48 -24.71 -6.48
CA SER A 341 23.74 -25.06 -5.26
C SER A 341 22.43 -25.78 -5.62
N PRO A 342 22.03 -26.83 -4.88
CA PRO A 342 20.81 -27.57 -5.16
C PRO A 342 19.59 -26.65 -5.07
N ILE A 343 18.68 -26.79 -6.04
CA ILE A 343 17.42 -26.03 -6.06
C ILE A 343 16.59 -26.47 -4.85
N PRO A 344 16.12 -25.55 -3.99
CA PRO A 344 15.38 -25.86 -2.77
C PRO A 344 13.93 -26.29 -3.02
N LEU A 345 13.71 -27.15 -4.03
CA LEU A 345 12.42 -27.62 -4.47
C LEU A 345 12.11 -28.99 -3.86
N TYR A 346 11.01 -29.06 -3.11
CA TYR A 346 10.45 -30.28 -2.54
C TYR A 346 9.17 -30.65 -3.28
N VAL A 347 9.02 -31.94 -3.58
CA VAL A 347 7.90 -32.47 -4.35
C VAL A 347 7.23 -33.63 -3.62
N LEU A 348 5.91 -33.66 -3.67
CA LEU A 348 5.09 -34.77 -3.18
C LEU A 348 4.15 -35.22 -4.29
N SER A 349 4.24 -36.48 -4.70
CA SER A 349 3.32 -37.06 -5.67
C SER A 349 1.89 -37.02 -5.12
N TRP A 350 0.94 -36.59 -5.94
CA TRP A 350 -0.47 -36.51 -5.57
C TRP A 350 -1.37 -36.76 -6.78
N ASN A 351 -2.64 -37.03 -6.53
CA ASN A 351 -3.66 -37.07 -7.56
C ASN A 351 -4.60 -35.86 -7.40
N ALA A 352 -4.39 -34.81 -8.20
CA ALA A 352 -5.17 -33.58 -8.14
C ALA A 352 -6.69 -33.82 -8.37
N SER A 353 -7.07 -34.85 -9.13
CA SER A 353 -8.49 -35.13 -9.42
C SER A 353 -9.30 -35.47 -8.17
N GLN A 354 -8.66 -35.96 -7.10
CA GLN A 354 -9.31 -36.25 -5.82
C GLN A 354 -9.85 -34.99 -5.13
N TRP A 355 -9.28 -33.83 -5.46
CA TRP A 355 -9.59 -32.53 -4.87
C TRP A 355 -10.37 -31.62 -5.83
N SER A 356 -10.87 -32.17 -6.96
CA SER A 356 -11.67 -31.48 -7.97
C SER A 356 -13.15 -31.40 -7.57
N THR A 357 -13.43 -30.95 -6.35
CA THR A 357 -14.78 -31.00 -5.72
C THR A 357 -15.67 -29.79 -6.06
N GLY A 358 -15.10 -28.74 -6.67
CA GLY A 358 -15.79 -27.47 -6.87
C GLY A 358 -15.77 -26.54 -5.66
N THR A 359 -15.11 -26.92 -4.57
CA THR A 359 -14.90 -26.08 -3.38
C THR A 359 -13.41 -25.81 -3.15
N ALA A 360 -13.13 -24.78 -2.34
CA ALA A 360 -11.77 -24.52 -1.90
C ALA A 360 -11.33 -25.51 -0.80
N HIS A 361 -10.07 -25.92 -0.88
CA HIS A 361 -9.41 -26.80 0.08
C HIS A 361 -8.29 -26.03 0.80
N THR A 362 -7.94 -26.45 2.00
CA THR A 362 -6.87 -25.84 2.79
C THR A 362 -5.63 -26.73 2.79
N MET A 363 -4.52 -26.19 2.28
CA MET A 363 -3.22 -26.85 2.31
C MET A 363 -2.36 -26.27 3.42
N THR A 364 -1.82 -27.15 4.27
CA THR A 364 -0.87 -26.80 5.32
C THR A 364 0.42 -27.55 5.11
N VAL A 365 1.53 -26.83 4.97
CA VAL A 365 2.88 -27.38 4.87
C VAL A 365 3.64 -27.08 6.15
N PHE A 366 4.16 -28.14 6.76
CA PHE A 366 5.03 -28.08 7.93
C PHE A 366 6.45 -28.41 7.51
N VAL A 367 7.39 -27.52 7.80
CA VAL A 367 8.82 -27.71 7.50
C VAL A 367 9.63 -27.61 8.76
N ARG A 368 10.59 -28.51 8.91
CA ARG A 368 11.58 -28.50 9.98
C ARG A 368 12.99 -28.59 9.41
N ASP A 369 13.92 -27.91 10.06
CA ASP A 369 15.34 -28.04 9.77
C ASP A 369 16.11 -28.81 10.84
N ALA A 370 17.35 -29.17 10.53
CA ALA A 370 18.23 -29.96 11.40
C ALA A 370 18.59 -29.28 12.72
N LYS A 371 18.31 -27.98 12.89
CA LYS A 371 18.47 -27.25 14.15
C LYS A 371 17.19 -27.24 14.99
N GLY A 372 16.10 -27.82 14.47
CA GLY A 372 14.81 -27.86 15.13
C GLY A 372 14.00 -26.58 14.96
N ASN A 373 14.36 -25.69 14.03
CA ASN A 373 13.47 -24.59 13.68
C ASN A 373 12.32 -25.14 12.83
N GLU A 374 11.11 -24.64 13.08
CA GLU A 374 9.89 -25.14 12.46
C GLU A 374 9.08 -23.98 11.88
N ARG A 375 8.45 -24.21 10.73
CA ARG A 375 7.52 -23.27 10.10
C ARG A 375 6.31 -24.01 9.57
N ARG A 376 5.13 -23.46 9.84
CA ARG A 376 3.87 -23.91 9.26
C ARG A 376 3.31 -22.82 8.35
N VAL A 377 3.08 -23.16 7.09
CA VAL A 377 2.46 -22.28 6.11
C VAL A 377 1.15 -22.89 5.63
N THR A 378 0.09 -22.11 5.69
CA THR A 378 -1.26 -22.53 5.29
C THR A 378 -1.76 -21.62 4.17
N GLN A 379 -2.35 -22.21 3.13
CA GLN A 379 -3.02 -21.47 2.06
C GLN A 379 -4.23 -22.23 1.55
N GLN A 380 -5.21 -21.50 1.03
CA GLN A 380 -6.36 -22.09 0.35
C GLN A 380 -6.05 -22.29 -1.13
N PHE A 381 -6.54 -23.36 -1.72
CA PHE A 381 -6.39 -23.63 -3.15
C PHE A 381 -7.68 -24.20 -3.74
N THR A 382 -7.84 -24.04 -5.04
CA THR A 382 -8.91 -24.65 -5.83
C THR A 382 -8.27 -25.43 -6.98
N VAL A 383 -8.75 -26.64 -7.25
CA VAL A 383 -8.23 -27.45 -8.37
C VAL A 383 -8.79 -26.98 -9.71
N ASN A 384 -10.04 -26.52 -9.73
CA ASN A 384 -10.70 -26.03 -10.92
C ASN A 384 -10.17 -24.67 -11.41
N GLY A 385 -9.33 -24.01 -10.61
CA GLY A 385 -8.78 -22.70 -10.94
C GLY A 385 -9.75 -21.54 -10.68
N ASP A 386 -10.81 -21.77 -9.90
CA ASP A 386 -11.72 -20.72 -9.45
C ASP A 386 -11.02 -19.84 -8.40
N PRO A 387 -10.91 -18.52 -8.60
CA PRO A 387 -10.29 -17.65 -7.63
C PRO A 387 -11.22 -17.39 -6.43
N LEU A 388 -10.64 -17.17 -5.26
CA LEU A 388 -11.38 -16.79 -4.05
C LEU A 388 -11.45 -15.26 -3.88
N TRP A 389 -10.31 -14.58 -4.10
CA TRP A 389 -10.16 -13.12 -3.96
C TRP A 389 -10.72 -12.55 -2.64
N GLU A 390 -10.49 -13.27 -1.53
CA GLU A 390 -10.88 -12.82 -0.20
C GLU A 390 -9.85 -11.81 0.31
N TYR A 391 -10.08 -10.53 -0.02
CA TYR A 391 -9.26 -9.42 0.46
C TYR A 391 -9.96 -8.67 1.60
N GLU A 392 -9.19 -8.25 2.59
CA GLU A 392 -9.68 -7.41 3.67
C GLU A 392 -10.06 -6.01 3.17
N PHE A 393 -10.99 -5.36 3.88
CA PHE A 393 -11.49 -4.03 3.51
C PHE A 393 -10.38 -2.96 3.54
N LEU A 394 -9.54 -2.95 4.58
CA LEU A 394 -8.53 -1.91 4.78
C LEU A 394 -7.46 -1.89 3.66
N PRO A 395 -6.82 -3.02 3.29
CA PRO A 395 -5.95 -3.06 2.10
C PRO A 395 -6.65 -2.55 0.84
N GLY A 396 -7.91 -2.96 0.63
CA GLY A 396 -8.70 -2.53 -0.52
C GLY A 396 -8.96 -1.01 -0.52
N PHE A 397 -9.24 -0.41 0.64
CA PHE A 397 -9.39 1.04 0.78
C PHE A 397 -8.09 1.76 0.45
N PHE A 398 -6.97 1.33 1.03
CA PHE A 398 -5.68 1.99 0.83
C PHE A 398 -5.12 1.84 -0.59
N LEU A 399 -5.39 0.74 -1.29
CA LEU A 399 -4.80 0.48 -2.62
C LEU A 399 -5.74 0.80 -3.79
N ARG A 400 -7.06 0.74 -3.62
CA ARG A 400 -8.02 0.94 -4.73
C ARG A 400 -8.65 2.32 -4.77
N THR A 401 -8.72 3.05 -3.66
CA THR A 401 -9.30 4.40 -3.70
C THR A 401 -8.29 5.40 -4.27
N ASP A 402 -8.76 6.57 -4.71
CA ASP A 402 -7.91 7.69 -5.12
C ASP A 402 -7.70 8.59 -3.90
N HIS A 403 -6.51 8.52 -3.30
CA HIS A 403 -6.23 9.30 -2.09
C HIS A 403 -6.00 10.78 -2.37
N GLY A 404 -5.61 11.15 -3.60
CA GLY A 404 -5.56 12.55 -4.01
C GLY A 404 -6.95 13.17 -3.93
N TRP A 405 -7.95 12.49 -4.51
CA TRP A 405 -9.33 12.93 -4.45
C TRP A 405 -9.91 12.86 -3.04
N ASN A 406 -9.69 11.77 -2.30
CA ASN A 406 -10.19 11.62 -0.93
C ASN A 406 -9.68 12.74 -0.02
N LEU A 407 -8.39 13.13 -0.13
CA LEU A 407 -7.84 14.23 0.66
C LEU A 407 -8.45 15.57 0.28
N CYS A 408 -8.66 15.85 -1.01
CA CYS A 408 -9.36 17.05 -1.44
C CYS A 408 -10.79 17.10 -0.88
N LEU A 409 -11.52 16.00 -0.97
CA LEU A 409 -12.87 15.90 -0.41
C LEU A 409 -12.87 16.13 1.10
N TRP A 410 -11.96 15.49 1.84
CA TRP A 410 -11.80 15.69 3.28
C TRP A 410 -11.48 17.13 3.63
N PHE A 411 -10.60 17.78 2.86
CA PHE A 411 -10.29 19.19 3.02
C PHE A 411 -11.57 20.03 2.91
N TYR A 412 -12.34 19.90 1.83
CA TYR A 412 -13.58 20.67 1.66
C TYR A 412 -14.64 20.36 2.73
N LEU A 413 -14.81 19.10 3.13
CA LEU A 413 -15.74 18.72 4.19
C LEU A 413 -15.32 19.27 5.56
N SER A 414 -14.02 19.30 5.85
CA SER A 414 -13.49 19.89 7.08
C SER A 414 -13.73 21.40 7.14
N TRP A 415 -13.56 22.10 6.02
CA TRP A 415 -13.90 23.53 5.93
C TRP A 415 -15.40 23.76 6.06
N LEU A 416 -16.22 22.96 5.38
CA LEU A 416 -17.67 23.06 5.47
C LEU A 416 -18.18 22.84 6.89
N SER A 417 -17.60 21.88 7.62
CA SER A 417 -17.96 21.63 9.02
C SER A 417 -17.57 22.80 9.91
N LEU A 418 -16.37 23.37 9.74
CA LEU A 418 -15.94 24.58 10.44
C LEU A 418 -16.89 25.76 10.18
N PHE A 419 -17.26 26.02 8.92
CA PHE A 419 -18.20 27.08 8.58
C PHE A 419 -19.58 26.82 9.17
N THR A 420 -20.06 25.57 9.15
CA THR A 420 -21.35 25.20 9.71
C THR A 420 -21.36 25.42 11.22
N VAL A 421 -20.31 25.01 11.95
CA VAL A 421 -20.18 25.26 13.40
C VAL A 421 -20.15 26.75 13.73
N LEU A 422 -19.48 27.58 12.92
CA LEU A 422 -19.44 29.03 13.11
C LEU A 422 -20.77 29.73 12.78
N LEU A 423 -21.53 29.18 11.83
CA LEU A 423 -22.81 29.74 11.38
C LEU A 423 -24.01 29.23 12.20
N LEU A 424 -23.92 28.03 12.79
CA LEU A 424 -24.98 27.40 13.57
C LEU A 424 -25.59 28.33 14.65
N PRO A 425 -24.80 29.11 15.42
CA PRO A 425 -25.36 30.02 16.43
C PRO A 425 -26.15 31.21 15.86
N ARG A 426 -25.98 31.55 14.57
CA ARG A 426 -26.75 32.63 13.91
C ARG A 426 -28.13 32.16 13.46
N TYR A 427 -28.28 30.85 13.19
CA TYR A 427 -29.52 30.28 12.65
C TYR A 427 -30.34 29.50 13.68
N LEU A 428 -29.78 29.21 14.86
CA LEU A 428 -30.56 28.69 15.99
C LEU A 428 -31.35 29.84 16.64
N PRO A 429 -32.70 29.75 16.72
CA PRO A 429 -33.52 30.82 17.27
C PRO A 429 -33.16 31.14 18.74
N ILE A 430 -33.26 32.43 19.06
CA ILE A 430 -32.91 33.12 20.32
C ILE A 430 -33.52 32.49 21.59
N ALA A 431 -34.44 31.52 21.48
CA ALA A 431 -34.99 30.77 22.61
C ALA A 431 -33.92 29.98 23.41
N PHE A 432 -32.79 29.62 22.79
CA PHE A 432 -31.64 29.00 23.46
C PHE A 432 -30.69 30.03 24.14
N SER A 433 -30.95 31.34 23.99
CA SER A 433 -30.03 32.39 24.44
C SER A 433 -29.95 32.54 25.96
N ARG A 434 -31.04 32.33 26.72
CA ARG A 434 -31.02 32.50 28.20
C ARG A 434 -30.25 31.40 28.92
N HIS A 435 -30.26 30.16 28.43
CA HIS A 435 -29.50 29.06 29.02
C HIS A 435 -28.03 29.07 28.59
N VAL A 436 -27.76 29.42 27.31
CA VAL A 436 -26.39 29.51 26.80
C VAL A 436 -25.64 30.76 27.28
N TRP A 437 -26.30 31.86 27.63
CA TRP A 437 -25.61 33.02 28.24
C TRP A 437 -25.01 32.67 29.61
N SER A 438 -25.73 31.89 30.42
CA SER A 438 -25.23 31.37 31.71
C SER A 438 -23.99 30.48 31.52
N LEU A 439 -24.07 29.54 30.57
CA LEU A 439 -22.95 28.64 30.23
C LEU A 439 -21.78 29.35 29.52
N LYS A 440 -22.03 30.36 28.68
CA LYS A 440 -20.98 31.19 28.03
C LYS A 440 -20.22 32.04 29.04
N CYS A 441 -20.89 32.60 30.05
CA CYS A 441 -20.20 33.33 31.12
C CYS A 441 -19.33 32.39 31.97
N SER A 442 -19.82 31.18 32.27
CA SER A 442 -19.04 30.17 33.01
C SER A 442 -17.84 29.65 32.21
N PHE A 443 -18.04 29.27 30.94
CA PHE A 443 -16.98 28.75 30.08
C PHE A 443 -15.97 29.83 29.67
N ARG A 444 -16.40 31.08 29.39
CA ARG A 444 -15.44 32.19 29.20
C ARG A 444 -14.59 32.40 30.44
N LYS A 445 -15.19 32.32 31.64
CA LYS A 445 -14.45 32.53 32.88
C LYS A 445 -13.40 31.43 33.10
N HIS A 446 -13.77 30.17 32.93
CA HIS A 446 -12.81 29.06 33.04
C HIS A 446 -11.78 29.00 31.92
N LEU A 447 -12.16 29.35 30.67
CA LEU A 447 -11.20 29.42 29.58
C LEU A 447 -10.23 30.61 29.77
N LEU A 448 -10.70 31.76 30.30
CA LEU A 448 -9.82 32.87 30.62
C LEU A 448 -8.91 32.53 31.81
N GLU A 449 -9.42 31.89 32.86
CA GLU A 449 -8.63 31.42 34.02
C GLU A 449 -7.59 30.39 33.58
N TYR A 450 -7.93 29.46 32.69
CA TYR A 450 -6.98 28.48 32.14
C TYR A 450 -5.95 29.11 31.20
N VAL A 451 -6.37 30.01 30.31
CA VAL A 451 -5.43 30.72 29.42
C VAL A 451 -4.53 31.65 30.23
N LEU A 452 -5.04 32.31 31.28
CA LEU A 452 -4.24 33.10 32.21
C LEU A 452 -3.28 32.24 33.01
N SER A 453 -3.68 31.05 33.50
CA SER A 453 -2.76 30.15 34.19
C SER A 453 -1.66 29.64 33.26
N VAL A 454 -1.99 29.32 32.01
CA VAL A 454 -1.01 28.91 30.99
C VAL A 454 -0.06 30.07 30.64
N ILE A 455 -0.55 31.30 30.55
CA ILE A 455 0.29 32.49 30.30
C ILE A 455 1.17 32.81 31.52
N GLU A 456 0.66 32.67 32.75
CA GLU A 456 1.44 32.87 33.98
C GLU A 456 2.55 31.80 34.10
N ASP A 457 2.25 30.54 33.79
CA ASP A 457 3.24 29.46 33.75
C ASP A 457 4.30 29.71 32.66
N GLU A 458 3.89 30.13 31.45
CA GLU A 458 4.81 30.50 30.37
C GLU A 458 5.66 31.72 30.72
N GLN A 459 5.12 32.71 31.45
CA GLN A 459 5.90 33.86 31.94
C GLN A 459 6.90 33.46 33.03
N LEU A 460 6.54 32.53 33.91
CA LEU A 460 7.46 31.96 34.91
C LEU A 460 8.59 31.17 34.24
N ILE A 461 8.28 30.39 33.21
CA ILE A 461 9.26 29.64 32.41
C ILE A 461 10.18 30.61 31.64
N MET A 462 9.63 31.60 30.95
CA MET A 462 10.44 32.60 30.24
C MET A 462 11.30 33.44 31.20
N LYS A 463 10.80 33.80 32.38
CA LYS A 463 11.59 34.50 33.39
C LYS A 463 12.73 33.64 33.92
N ALA A 464 12.48 32.35 34.18
CA ALA A 464 13.52 31.41 34.57
C ALA A 464 14.58 31.22 33.47
N GLU A 465 14.18 31.14 32.20
CA GLU A 465 15.11 31.06 31.07
C GLU A 465 15.96 32.33 30.92
N VAL A 466 15.36 33.51 31.09
CA VAL A 466 16.08 34.79 31.06
C VAL A 466 17.04 34.91 32.24
N ASP A 467 16.64 34.50 33.44
CA ASP A 467 17.50 34.50 34.63
C ASP A 467 18.67 33.50 34.47
N ILE A 468 18.43 32.33 33.87
CA ILE A 468 19.49 31.37 33.51
C ILE A 468 20.44 31.96 32.47
N LEU A 469 19.92 32.60 31.41
CA LEU A 469 20.74 33.25 30.38
C LEU A 469 21.54 34.43 30.93
N MET A 470 20.96 35.22 31.84
CA MET A 470 21.66 36.29 32.55
C MET A 470 22.75 35.72 33.47
N ALA A 471 22.46 34.66 34.21
CA ALA A 471 23.45 33.99 35.06
C ALA A 471 24.61 33.42 34.22
N MET A 472 24.32 32.77 33.09
CA MET A 472 25.32 32.29 32.14
C MET A 472 26.14 33.45 31.55
N HIS A 473 25.53 34.57 31.22
CA HIS A 473 26.23 35.76 30.73
C HIS A 473 27.15 36.36 31.80
N LEU A 474 26.70 36.42 33.06
CA LEU A 474 27.52 36.89 34.19
C LEU A 474 28.69 35.94 34.48
N VAL A 475 28.47 34.62 34.43
CA VAL A 475 29.53 33.61 34.55
C VAL A 475 30.54 33.76 33.42
N LYS A 476 30.09 33.95 32.18
CA LYS A 476 30.96 34.18 31.01
C LYS A 476 31.77 35.46 31.18
N LYS A 477 31.16 36.56 31.64
CA LYS A 477 31.83 37.85 31.87
C LYS A 477 32.84 37.76 33.01
N ALA A 478 32.53 37.00 34.06
CA ALA A 478 33.46 36.70 35.16
C ALA A 478 34.64 35.84 34.67
N TRP A 479 34.39 34.85 33.81
CA TRP A 479 35.43 34.04 33.17
C TRP A 479 36.33 34.88 32.25
N GLU A 480 35.77 35.75 31.43
CA GLU A 480 36.50 36.70 30.56
C GLU A 480 37.32 37.70 31.39
N SER A 481 36.81 38.16 32.54
CA SER A 481 37.55 39.03 33.45
C SER A 481 38.69 38.29 34.17
N ALA A 482 38.47 37.02 34.54
CA ALA A 482 39.51 36.17 35.13
C ALA A 482 40.61 35.81 34.12
N SER A 483 40.23 35.55 32.87
CA SER A 483 41.19 35.25 31.78
C SER A 483 41.94 36.51 31.28
N ALA A 484 41.31 37.69 31.29
CA ALA A 484 42.00 38.96 31.09
C ALA A 484 42.98 39.29 32.23
N SER A 485 42.73 38.81 33.45
CA SER A 485 43.63 38.97 34.60
C SER A 485 44.80 37.98 34.61
N SER A 486 44.70 36.86 33.88
CA SER A 486 45.78 35.88 33.68
C SER A 486 46.71 36.25 32.52
N ASP A 487 46.23 36.99 31.52
CA ASP A 487 47.04 37.45 30.37
C ASP A 487 47.87 38.73 30.67
N GLN A 488 47.62 39.41 31.79
CA GLN A 488 48.47 40.52 32.27
C GLN A 488 49.54 40.09 33.28
N ARG A 489 49.70 38.78 33.54
CA ARG A 489 50.71 38.25 34.48
C ARG A 489 51.77 37.34 33.85
N PHE A 490 51.87 37.33 32.53
CA PHE A 490 52.93 36.65 31.77
C PHE A 490 53.69 37.62 30.85
N HIS A 491 54.29 38.66 31.44
CA HIS A 491 55.45 39.34 30.86
C HIS A 491 56.32 39.89 32.00
N GLY A 492 57.30 39.09 32.43
CA GLY A 492 58.30 39.52 33.41
C GLY A 492 59.08 38.37 34.03
N ASN A 493 60.34 38.26 33.61
CA ASN A 493 61.46 37.50 34.19
C ASN A 493 61.61 36.03 33.80
N TRP A 494 62.44 35.85 32.77
CA TRP A 494 63.23 34.66 32.52
C TRP A 494 64.17 34.39 33.71
N VAL A 495 64.11 33.18 34.28
CA VAL A 495 65.22 32.59 35.04
C VAL A 495 65.45 31.19 34.48
N GLN A 496 66.64 31.02 33.92
CA GLN A 496 67.20 29.80 33.36
C GLN A 496 67.61 28.86 34.49
N ILE A 497 67.09 27.63 34.54
CA ILE A 497 67.59 26.57 35.43
C ILE A 497 67.76 25.28 34.61
N HIS A 498 68.98 24.75 34.67
CA HIS A 498 69.47 23.54 34.00
C HIS A 498 68.73 22.26 34.42
N ILE A 499 68.65 21.33 33.48
CA ILE A 499 68.26 19.93 33.71
C ILE A 499 69.55 19.11 33.73
N ASP A 500 69.97 18.64 34.90
CA ASP A 500 70.96 17.57 35.04
C ASP A 500 70.26 16.23 35.28
N SER A 501 70.79 15.18 34.64
CA SER A 501 70.26 13.81 34.62
C SER A 501 70.38 13.09 35.97
N PRO A 502 69.51 12.10 36.27
CA PRO A 502 69.49 11.42 37.55
C PRO A 502 70.58 10.33 37.62
N GLY A 503 71.49 10.48 38.58
CA GLY A 503 72.40 9.43 39.05
C GLY A 503 72.05 9.03 40.49
N ASP A 504 72.05 7.73 40.73
CA ASP A 504 71.72 7.03 41.97
C ASP A 504 72.47 7.53 43.23
N ALA A 505 71.77 7.59 44.38
CA ALA A 505 72.10 6.79 45.58
C ALA A 505 71.38 7.26 46.86
N ALA A 506 70.66 6.30 47.46
CA ALA A 506 70.38 6.04 48.88
C ALA A 506 70.77 7.06 49.98
N THR A 507 69.86 7.29 50.95
CA THR A 507 69.99 6.74 52.33
C THR A 507 68.82 7.12 53.28
N ARG A 508 68.33 6.08 53.99
CA ARG A 508 67.88 5.99 55.40
C ARG A 508 66.67 6.78 55.91
N GLY A 509 65.76 6.02 56.54
CA GLY A 509 64.68 6.48 57.41
C GLY A 509 63.59 5.42 57.53
#